data_AF-A0A6I1GEP1-F1
#
_entry.id   AF-A0A6I1GEP1-F1
#
_cell.length_a   1.000
_cell.length_b   1.000
_cell.length_c   1.000
_cell.angle_alpha   90.00
_cell.angle_beta   90.00
_cell.angle_gamma   90.00
#
_symmetry.space_group_name_H-M   'P 1'
#
loop_
_entity.id
_entity.type
_entity.pdbx_description
1 polymer ?
#
loop_
_entity_poly.entity_id
_entity_poly.type
_entity_poly.pdbx_seq_one_letter_code
_entity_poly.pdbx_strand_id
1 'polypeptide(L)'
;MAGMSNIIEDDALAYGNDSTDSNVTSSSASNSNVTSSNVWVDWIVELQSLAQAGLTYGTGRFDLERYERIRQISAEMMARIADMPPEKVAGLFCNETGYQTPKLDTRAAIFRDGRILLVRELDGRWSLPGGWCDVNVSVGENTAKEAREESGLDVRPVRIIAVQDRNRHNTPRYAYGVCKVFMECEVLGGAFEANSETTESGWFAPGALPAMAVEKSTAEQVALCFRAHEAGTAWTPVFD
;
A
#
# COMPACT_ATOMS: atom_id res chain seq x y z
N MET A 1 -13.05 16.39 15.64
CA MET A 1 -12.00 16.59 14.62
C MET A 1 -10.76 15.80 15.01
N ALA A 2 -10.78 14.46 14.95
CA ALA A 2 -9.66 13.62 15.40
C ALA A 2 -9.42 12.40 14.48
N GLY A 3 -9.63 12.56 13.17
CA GLY A 3 -9.59 11.44 12.21
C GLY A 3 -8.80 11.68 10.93
N MET A 4 -7.91 12.67 10.89
CA MET A 4 -7.20 13.09 9.66
C MET A 4 -5.67 12.99 9.75
N SER A 5 -5.11 12.48 10.86
CA SER A 5 -3.66 12.40 11.09
C SER A 5 -2.93 11.36 10.24
N ASN A 6 -3.62 10.37 9.65
CA ASN A 6 -2.96 9.21 9.02
C ASN A 6 -2.84 9.33 7.49
N ILE A 7 -2.81 10.55 6.93
CA ILE A 7 -2.80 10.77 5.46
C ILE A 7 -1.36 10.76 4.89
N ILE A 8 -0.32 10.93 5.73
CA ILE A 8 1.07 11.17 5.28
C ILE A 8 2.13 10.42 6.12
N GLU A 9 1.75 9.50 7.01
CA GLU A 9 2.75 8.73 7.78
C GLU A 9 2.82 7.30 7.23
N ASP A 10 3.76 7.09 6.30
CA ASP A 10 4.59 5.88 6.21
C ASP A 10 5.49 5.98 4.98
N ASP A 11 6.63 6.64 5.15
CA ASP A 11 7.83 6.46 4.29
C ASP A 11 9.12 6.46 5.13
N ALA A 12 9.02 6.38 6.46
CA ALA A 12 10.15 6.24 7.36
C ALA A 12 9.70 5.64 8.70
N LEU A 13 10.31 4.51 9.07
CA LEU A 13 10.51 3.95 10.43
C LEU A 13 10.21 2.44 10.52
N ALA A 14 11.07 1.64 9.91
CA ALA A 14 11.44 0.33 10.43
C ALA A 14 12.59 0.45 11.45
N TYR A 15 12.47 1.25 12.52
CA TYR A 15 13.40 1.26 13.67
C TYR A 15 12.69 1.82 14.92
N GLY A 16 12.65 1.04 16.00
CA GLY A 16 11.77 1.25 17.16
C GLY A 16 12.23 2.26 18.21
N ASN A 17 11.35 2.55 19.18
CA ASN A 17 11.54 2.14 20.57
C ASN A 17 10.24 2.27 21.40
N ASP A 18 10.23 1.50 22.48
CA ASP A 18 9.22 1.07 23.44
C ASP A 18 8.48 2.16 24.26
N SER A 19 7.20 1.92 24.61
CA SER A 19 6.68 1.95 26.00
C SER A 19 5.14 1.83 26.11
N THR A 20 4.78 0.94 27.04
CA THR A 20 3.51 0.50 27.64
C THR A 20 2.42 1.55 27.95
N ASP A 21 1.13 1.24 27.72
CA ASP A 21 0.20 0.84 28.80
C ASP A 21 -1.23 0.47 28.34
N SER A 22 -1.90 -0.27 29.21
CA SER A 22 -3.07 -1.16 29.00
C SER A 22 -4.50 -0.55 29.06
N ASN A 23 -5.43 -1.31 28.45
CA ASN A 23 -6.77 -1.72 28.94
C ASN A 23 -8.10 -0.97 28.57
N VAL A 24 -9.04 -1.77 27.99
CA VAL A 24 -10.47 -2.02 28.39
C VAL A 24 -11.66 -1.62 27.44
N THR A 25 -12.32 -2.70 26.96
CA THR A 25 -13.75 -3.02 26.68
C THR A 25 -14.62 -2.35 25.59
N SER A 26 -15.03 -3.21 24.66
CA SER A 26 -16.31 -3.43 23.94
C SER A 26 -17.52 -2.47 24.11
N SER A 27 -18.12 -2.08 22.98
CA SER A 27 -19.55 -2.31 22.70
C SER A 27 -19.89 -2.10 21.21
N SER A 28 -20.79 -2.94 20.70
CA SER A 28 -21.31 -3.03 19.34
C SER A 28 -22.20 -1.86 18.89
N ALA A 29 -22.00 -1.37 17.67
CA ALA A 29 -23.08 -0.77 16.87
C ALA A 29 -22.76 -0.88 15.37
N SER A 30 -23.78 -1.28 14.61
CA SER A 30 -23.79 -1.57 13.19
C SER A 30 -23.87 -0.33 12.28
N ASN A 31 -23.23 -0.50 11.13
CA ASN A 31 -23.60 -0.01 9.79
C ASN A 31 -23.23 1.40 9.30
N SER A 32 -22.69 1.34 8.07
CA SER A 32 -22.60 2.33 6.99
C SER A 32 -21.80 3.60 7.27
N ASN A 33 -20.56 3.64 6.76
CA ASN A 33 -20.01 4.83 6.12
C ASN A 33 -18.99 4.41 5.06
N VAL A 34 -19.51 4.20 3.84
CA VAL A 34 -18.70 4.34 2.63
C VAL A 34 -18.17 5.77 2.64
N THR A 35 -16.86 5.88 2.51
CA THR A 35 -16.01 7.06 2.64
C THR A 35 -16.51 8.27 1.84
N SER A 36 -16.83 9.37 2.53
CA SER A 36 -16.96 10.68 1.88
C SER A 36 -15.59 11.08 1.32
N SER A 37 -15.42 10.96 0.01
CA SER A 37 -14.24 11.48 -0.70
C SER A 37 -14.09 12.96 -0.36
N ASN A 38 -12.95 13.34 0.22
CA ASN A 38 -12.67 14.74 0.44
C ASN A 38 -12.18 15.33 -0.88
N VAL A 39 -13.10 15.90 -1.66
CA VAL A 39 -12.83 16.53 -2.96
C VAL A 39 -11.66 17.53 -2.90
N TRP A 40 -11.43 18.16 -1.75
CA TRP A 40 -10.29 19.05 -1.54
C TRP A 40 -8.96 18.32 -1.57
N VAL A 41 -8.86 17.14 -0.95
CA VAL A 41 -7.66 16.31 -1.02
C VAL A 41 -7.40 15.90 -2.46
N ASP A 42 -8.44 15.45 -3.17
CA ASP A 42 -8.32 15.03 -4.58
C ASP A 42 -7.77 16.17 -5.46
N TRP A 43 -8.33 17.38 -5.33
CA TRP A 43 -7.84 18.57 -6.06
C TRP A 43 -6.43 18.99 -5.67
N ILE A 44 -6.05 18.88 -4.40
CA ILE A 44 -4.69 19.24 -3.96
C ILE A 44 -3.65 18.30 -4.59
N VAL A 45 -3.95 16.99 -4.62
CA VAL A 45 -3.11 15.98 -5.28
C VAL A 45 -3.00 16.26 -6.78
N GLU A 46 -4.12 16.56 -7.45
CA GLU A 46 -4.12 16.91 -8.87
C GLU A 46 -3.30 18.19 -9.17
N LEU A 47 -3.48 19.26 -8.38
CA LEU A 47 -2.73 20.50 -8.52
C LEU A 47 -1.22 20.29 -8.36
N GLN A 48 -0.82 19.47 -7.39
CA GLN A 48 0.58 19.15 -7.16
C GLN A 48 1.16 18.34 -8.35
N SER A 49 0.43 17.34 -8.84
CA SER A 49 0.83 16.53 -10.00
C SER A 49 0.99 17.39 -11.26
N LEU A 50 0.04 18.28 -11.56
CA LEU A 50 0.11 19.20 -12.70
C LEU A 50 1.30 20.17 -12.60
N ALA A 51 1.54 20.72 -11.40
CA ALA A 51 2.69 21.59 -11.16
C ALA A 51 4.02 20.85 -11.36
N GLN A 52 4.12 19.62 -10.88
CA GLN A 52 5.30 18.78 -11.02
C GLN A 52 5.57 18.42 -12.50
N ALA A 53 4.53 18.12 -13.28
CA ALA A 53 4.65 17.93 -14.73
C ALA A 53 5.15 19.20 -15.44
N GLY A 54 4.63 20.36 -15.04
CA GLY A 54 5.07 21.67 -15.54
C GLY A 54 6.53 21.96 -15.24
N LEU A 55 7.02 21.64 -14.04
CA LEU A 55 8.43 21.76 -13.65
C LEU A 55 9.34 20.80 -14.43
N THR A 56 8.81 19.65 -14.84
CA THR A 56 9.58 18.61 -15.54
C THR A 56 9.76 18.92 -17.01
N TYR A 57 8.69 19.33 -17.69
CA TYR A 57 8.69 19.51 -19.15
C TYR A 57 8.72 20.97 -19.60
N GLY A 58 8.41 21.91 -18.69
CA GLY A 58 8.46 23.33 -18.99
C GLY A 58 9.89 23.83 -19.22
N THR A 59 10.04 24.79 -20.13
CA THR A 59 11.34 25.39 -20.48
C THR A 59 11.39 26.91 -20.21
N GLY A 60 10.24 27.57 -20.06
CA GLY A 60 10.16 29.00 -19.81
C GLY A 60 10.38 29.35 -18.34
N ARG A 61 11.39 30.19 -18.03
CA ARG A 61 11.73 30.59 -16.65
C ARG A 61 10.51 31.08 -15.84
N PHE A 62 9.66 31.90 -16.45
CA PHE A 62 8.48 32.45 -15.78
C PHE A 62 7.40 31.39 -15.52
N ASP A 63 7.28 30.38 -16.38
CA ASP A 63 6.34 29.28 -16.16
C ASP A 63 6.85 28.34 -15.08
N LEU A 64 8.16 28.08 -15.05
CA LEU A 64 8.79 27.31 -13.97
C LEU A 64 8.58 27.97 -12.60
N GLU A 65 8.74 29.30 -12.48
CA GLU A 65 8.44 30.04 -11.24
C GLU A 65 6.95 29.90 -10.83
N ARG A 66 6.02 29.89 -11.79
CA ARG A 66 4.59 29.68 -11.53
C ARG A 66 4.31 28.26 -11.06
N TYR A 67 4.88 27.25 -11.72
CA TYR A 67 4.70 25.85 -11.33
C TYR A 67 5.28 25.57 -9.95
N GLU A 68 6.45 26.14 -9.61
CA GLU A 68 7.01 26.04 -8.26
C GLU A 68 6.05 26.63 -7.22
N ARG A 69 5.45 27.79 -7.52
CA ARG A 69 4.48 28.39 -6.59
C ARG A 69 3.20 27.56 -6.46
N ILE A 70 2.67 27.00 -7.55
CA ILE A 70 1.50 26.11 -7.49
C ILE A 70 1.81 24.88 -6.63
N ARG A 71 3.00 24.28 -6.80
CA ARG A 71 3.47 23.14 -5.99
C ARG A 71 3.61 23.49 -4.50
N GLN A 72 4.07 24.69 -4.18
CA GLN A 72 4.12 25.17 -2.79
C GLN A 72 2.71 25.36 -2.19
N ILE A 73 1.79 25.97 -2.95
CA ILE A 73 0.41 26.19 -2.48
C ILE A 73 -0.28 24.84 -2.21
N SER A 74 -0.11 23.85 -3.07
CA SER A 74 -0.71 22.53 -2.84
C SER A 74 -0.14 21.86 -1.57
N ALA A 75 1.17 21.96 -1.31
CA ALA A 75 1.77 21.49 -0.07
C ALA A 75 1.25 22.24 1.17
N GLU A 76 1.12 23.58 1.10
CA GLU A 76 0.54 24.40 2.17
C GLU A 76 -0.92 23.99 2.46
N MET A 77 -1.72 23.71 1.42
CA MET A 77 -3.10 23.25 1.56
C MET A 77 -3.16 21.86 2.22
N MET A 78 -2.32 20.92 1.77
CA MET A 78 -2.26 19.57 2.36
C MET A 78 -1.81 19.61 3.82
N ALA A 79 -0.83 20.45 4.16
CA ALA A 79 -0.35 20.65 5.52
C ALA A 79 -1.45 21.11 6.49
N ARG A 80 -2.34 22.00 6.03
CA ARG A 80 -3.50 22.43 6.82
C ARG A 80 -4.54 21.33 7.01
N ILE A 81 -4.72 20.47 6.01
CA ILE A 81 -5.66 19.33 6.10
C ILE A 81 -5.12 18.25 7.05
N ALA A 82 -3.82 17.98 6.98
CA ALA A 82 -3.14 16.96 7.78
C ALA A 82 -2.75 17.43 9.19
N ASP A 83 -2.86 18.73 9.48
CA ASP A 83 -2.38 19.37 10.72
C ASP A 83 -0.88 19.08 10.97
N MET A 84 -0.07 19.26 9.92
CA MET A 84 1.37 18.97 9.92
C MET A 84 2.18 20.20 9.49
N PRO A 85 3.46 20.32 9.90
CA PRO A 85 4.34 21.39 9.40
C PRO A 85 4.46 21.36 7.87
N PRO A 86 4.35 22.50 7.17
CA PRO A 86 4.45 22.56 5.71
C PRO A 86 5.76 21.98 5.17
N GLU A 87 6.87 22.10 5.90
CA GLU A 87 8.16 21.54 5.52
C GLU A 87 8.13 20.00 5.52
N LYS A 88 7.50 19.39 6.54
CA LYS A 88 7.33 17.92 6.63
C LYS A 88 6.43 17.42 5.48
N VAL A 89 5.35 18.14 5.19
CA VAL A 89 4.45 17.80 4.08
C VAL A 89 5.15 17.96 2.73
N ALA A 90 5.86 19.06 2.49
CA ALA A 90 6.59 19.25 1.24
C ALA A 90 7.62 18.13 1.00
N GLY A 91 8.32 17.69 2.05
CA GLY A 91 9.27 16.58 1.99
C GLY A 91 8.66 15.20 1.68
N LEU A 92 7.35 15.01 1.88
CA LEU A 92 6.65 13.75 1.62
C LEU A 92 5.78 13.83 0.35
N PHE A 93 5.16 14.97 0.11
CA PHE A 93 4.18 15.21 -0.94
C PHE A 93 4.78 15.79 -2.22
N CYS A 94 5.91 16.49 -2.12
CA CYS A 94 6.59 17.13 -3.25
C CYS A 94 8.01 16.59 -3.48
N ASN A 95 8.28 15.36 -3.04
CA ASN A 95 9.62 14.77 -3.02
C ASN A 95 10.08 14.19 -4.37
N GLU A 96 9.24 14.21 -5.40
CA GLU A 96 9.59 13.66 -6.70
C GLU A 96 10.20 14.72 -7.62
N THR A 97 11.22 14.32 -8.38
CA THR A 97 11.76 15.07 -9.51
C THR A 97 11.38 14.35 -10.80
N GLY A 98 10.95 15.09 -11.82
CA GLY A 98 10.39 14.47 -13.03
C GLY A 98 8.86 14.32 -12.94
N TYR A 99 8.28 13.60 -13.91
CA TYR A 99 6.84 13.40 -13.98
C TYR A 99 6.42 12.38 -12.91
N GLN A 100 5.49 12.79 -12.05
CA GLN A 100 5.03 11.96 -10.95
C GLN A 100 4.07 10.88 -11.42
N THR A 101 4.28 9.67 -10.93
CA THR A 101 3.41 8.51 -11.21
C THR A 101 2.93 7.90 -9.89
N PRO A 102 1.86 7.10 -9.90
CA PRO A 102 1.57 6.22 -8.76
C PRO A 102 2.79 5.36 -8.41
N LYS A 103 3.03 5.15 -7.12
CA LYS A 103 4.02 4.17 -6.66
C LYS A 103 3.54 2.75 -6.99
N LEU A 104 4.45 1.78 -6.97
CA LEU A 104 4.15 0.39 -7.30
C LEU A 104 4.39 -0.51 -6.07
N ASP A 105 3.35 -1.24 -5.67
CA ASP A 105 3.37 -2.24 -4.59
C ASP A 105 3.02 -3.61 -5.20
N THR A 106 3.60 -4.67 -4.67
CA THR A 106 3.29 -6.04 -5.07
C THR A 106 2.83 -6.89 -3.89
N ARG A 107 1.98 -7.89 -4.16
CA ARG A 107 1.46 -8.85 -3.17
C ARG A 107 1.49 -10.27 -3.71
N ALA A 108 2.15 -11.16 -2.98
CA ALA A 108 2.27 -12.57 -3.32
C ALA A 108 1.07 -13.36 -2.77
N ALA A 109 0.26 -13.93 -3.67
CA ALA A 109 -0.76 -14.91 -3.33
C ALA A 109 -0.18 -16.32 -3.51
N ILE A 110 0.12 -16.99 -2.39
CA ILE A 110 0.75 -18.31 -2.38
C ILE A 110 -0.24 -19.29 -1.77
N PHE A 111 -0.53 -20.39 -2.45
CA PHE A 111 -1.52 -21.38 -2.03
C PHE A 111 -0.90 -22.74 -1.69
N ARG A 112 -1.46 -23.40 -0.67
CA ARG A 112 -1.17 -24.79 -0.29
C ARG A 112 -2.41 -25.40 0.35
N ASP A 113 -2.84 -26.56 -0.13
CA ASP A 113 -3.97 -27.32 0.43
C ASP A 113 -5.25 -26.48 0.64
N GLY A 114 -5.61 -25.66 -0.37
CA GLY A 114 -6.79 -24.80 -0.34
C GLY A 114 -6.71 -23.64 0.67
N ARG A 115 -5.51 -23.33 1.16
CA ARG A 115 -5.22 -22.22 2.07
C ARG A 115 -4.23 -21.25 1.44
N ILE A 116 -4.29 -20.00 1.84
CA ILE A 116 -3.38 -18.95 1.41
C ILE A 116 -2.35 -18.64 2.50
N LEU A 117 -1.12 -18.34 2.12
CA LEU A 117 -0.09 -17.88 3.05
C LEU A 117 -0.34 -16.42 3.44
N LEU A 118 -0.28 -16.15 4.74
CA LEU A 118 -0.17 -14.80 5.29
C LEU A 118 1.05 -14.72 6.21
N VAL A 119 1.56 -13.50 6.38
CA VAL A 119 2.64 -13.19 7.33
C VAL A 119 2.13 -12.26 8.42
N ARG A 120 2.70 -12.37 9.62
CA ARG A 120 2.32 -11.58 10.79
C ARG A 120 3.30 -10.44 10.99
N GLU A 121 2.78 -9.23 10.88
CA GLU A 121 3.48 -7.97 11.10
C GLU A 121 3.86 -7.80 12.58
N LEU A 122 4.77 -6.86 12.88
CA LEU A 122 5.20 -6.56 14.25
C LEU A 122 4.05 -6.09 15.17
N ASP A 123 3.02 -5.46 14.61
CA ASP A 123 1.83 -5.03 15.35
C ASP A 123 0.81 -6.15 15.61
N GLY A 124 1.12 -7.37 15.15
CA GLY A 124 0.35 -8.58 15.35
C GLY A 124 -0.77 -8.82 14.33
N ARG A 125 -1.00 -7.90 13.39
CA ARG A 125 -1.94 -8.08 12.27
C ARG A 125 -1.28 -8.86 11.13
N TRP A 126 -2.09 -9.32 10.18
CA TRP A 126 -1.65 -10.20 9.10
C TRP A 126 -1.86 -9.60 7.72
N SER A 127 -0.95 -9.90 6.80
CA SER A 127 -0.98 -9.40 5.43
C SER A 127 -0.55 -10.49 4.44
N LEU A 128 -0.86 -10.27 3.15
CA LEU A 128 -0.18 -11.00 2.08
C LEU A 128 1.28 -10.54 2.01
N PRO A 129 2.24 -11.48 1.85
CA PRO A 129 3.63 -11.11 1.68
C PRO A 129 3.80 -10.12 0.54
N GLY A 130 4.58 -9.06 0.74
CA GLY A 130 4.78 -8.04 -0.27
C GLY A 130 5.04 -6.64 0.26
N GLY A 131 5.53 -5.80 -0.64
CA GLY A 131 5.92 -4.43 -0.33
C GLY A 131 6.10 -3.59 -1.58
N TRP A 132 6.87 -2.53 -1.42
CA TRP A 132 7.23 -1.63 -2.51
C TRP A 132 8.11 -2.32 -3.54
N CYS A 133 7.90 -2.02 -4.83
CA CYS A 133 8.78 -2.50 -5.88
C CYS A 133 10.05 -1.64 -5.94
N ASP A 134 11.21 -2.28 -5.79
CA ASP A 134 12.50 -1.65 -5.99
C ASP A 134 12.72 -1.21 -7.44
N VAL A 135 13.44 -0.10 -7.60
CA VAL A 135 13.82 0.43 -8.91
C VAL A 135 14.75 -0.56 -9.63
N ASN A 136 14.57 -0.72 -10.94
CA ASN A 136 15.30 -1.65 -11.81
C ASN A 136 15.07 -3.15 -11.53
N VAL A 137 14.10 -3.49 -10.69
CA VAL A 137 13.69 -4.87 -10.42
C VAL A 137 12.28 -5.06 -10.98
N SER A 138 12.04 -6.15 -11.71
CA SER A 138 10.70 -6.39 -12.26
C SER A 138 9.68 -6.65 -11.14
N VAL A 139 8.39 -6.51 -11.43
CA VAL A 139 7.33 -6.79 -10.45
C VAL A 139 7.37 -8.25 -9.97
N GLY A 140 7.66 -9.19 -10.88
CA GLY A 140 7.81 -10.60 -10.53
C GLY A 140 9.00 -10.84 -9.60
N GLU A 141 10.16 -10.25 -9.90
CA GLU A 141 11.35 -10.38 -9.05
C GLU A 141 11.14 -9.75 -7.67
N ASN A 142 10.51 -8.57 -7.58
CA ASN A 142 10.12 -7.96 -6.32
C ASN A 142 9.17 -8.87 -5.53
N THR A 143 8.16 -9.45 -6.19
CA THR A 143 7.22 -10.38 -5.53
C THR A 143 7.94 -11.56 -4.91
N ALA A 144 8.89 -12.16 -5.64
CA ALA A 144 9.67 -13.29 -5.15
C ALA A 144 10.63 -12.90 -4.02
N LYS A 145 11.25 -11.71 -4.11
CA LYS A 145 12.10 -11.12 -3.05
C LYS A 145 11.31 -10.97 -1.76
N GLU A 146 10.19 -10.24 -1.80
CA GLU A 146 9.36 -9.96 -0.63
C GLU A 146 8.81 -11.24 0.01
N ALA A 147 8.32 -12.19 -0.81
CA ALA A 147 7.87 -13.47 -0.31
C ALA A 147 8.98 -14.23 0.44
N ARG A 148 10.22 -14.18 -0.05
CA ARG A 148 11.37 -14.81 0.59
C ARG A 148 11.77 -14.12 1.89
N GLU A 149 11.83 -12.78 1.89
CA GLU A 149 12.21 -11.98 3.06
C GLU A 149 11.19 -12.11 4.19
N GLU A 150 9.90 -11.97 3.88
CA GLU A 150 8.83 -11.94 4.89
C GLU A 150 8.33 -13.33 5.31
N SER A 151 8.43 -14.35 4.44
CA SER A 151 7.88 -15.69 4.73
C SER A 151 8.91 -16.82 4.72
N GLY A 152 10.15 -16.56 4.31
CA GLY A 152 11.20 -17.57 4.16
C GLY A 152 10.96 -18.55 3.00
N LEU A 153 9.92 -18.34 2.17
CA LEU A 153 9.61 -19.21 1.05
C LEU A 153 10.24 -18.70 -0.25
N ASP A 154 10.94 -19.59 -0.94
CA ASP A 154 11.35 -19.36 -2.31
C ASP A 154 10.15 -19.65 -3.22
N VAL A 155 9.75 -18.65 -4.01
CA VAL A 155 8.56 -18.75 -4.87
C VAL A 155 8.84 -18.32 -6.31
N ARG A 156 8.01 -18.82 -7.23
CA ARG A 156 7.98 -18.38 -8.62
C ARG A 156 6.64 -17.69 -8.91
N PRO A 157 6.61 -16.39 -9.24
CA PRO A 157 5.41 -15.75 -9.76
C PRO A 157 5.02 -16.39 -11.09
N VAL A 158 3.75 -16.76 -11.22
CA VAL A 158 3.24 -17.47 -12.41
C VAL A 158 2.14 -16.70 -13.14
N ARG A 159 1.45 -15.78 -12.44
CA ARG A 159 0.29 -15.08 -13.01
C ARG A 159 -0.07 -13.82 -12.27
N ILE A 160 -0.49 -12.77 -13.00
CA ILE A 160 -1.12 -11.59 -12.40
C ILE A 160 -2.58 -11.92 -12.07
N ILE A 161 -2.97 -11.67 -10.83
CA ILE A 161 -4.35 -11.80 -10.34
C ILE A 161 -5.12 -10.51 -10.58
N ALA A 162 -4.53 -9.38 -10.19
CA ALA A 162 -5.18 -8.07 -10.28
C ALA A 162 -4.15 -6.93 -10.25
N VAL A 163 -4.57 -5.78 -10.76
CA VAL A 163 -3.86 -4.50 -10.66
C VAL A 163 -4.85 -3.46 -10.13
N GLN A 164 -4.69 -3.06 -8.87
CA GLN A 164 -5.68 -2.24 -8.18
C GLN A 164 -5.12 -0.87 -7.78
N ASP A 165 -5.96 0.16 -7.79
CA ASP A 165 -5.66 1.43 -7.11
C ASP A 165 -5.90 1.28 -5.62
N ARG A 166 -4.84 1.35 -4.82
CA ARG A 166 -4.89 1.25 -3.36
C ARG A 166 -5.99 2.11 -2.76
N ASN A 167 -6.14 3.37 -3.17
CA ASN A 167 -7.05 4.30 -2.52
C ASN A 167 -8.53 3.94 -2.73
N ARG A 168 -8.85 3.03 -3.65
CA ARG A 168 -10.19 2.47 -3.87
C ARG A 168 -10.50 1.27 -2.99
N HIS A 169 -9.47 0.53 -2.53
CA HIS A 169 -9.62 -0.77 -1.87
C HIS A 169 -9.06 -0.82 -0.43
N ASN A 170 -8.15 0.08 -0.07
CA ASN A 170 -7.46 0.08 1.22
C ASN A 170 -7.69 1.40 1.97
N THR A 171 -7.61 1.33 3.30
CA THR A 171 -7.72 2.49 4.20
C THR A 171 -6.54 2.53 5.17
N PRO A 172 -6.13 3.71 5.68
CA PRO A 172 -6.61 5.06 5.33
C PRO A 172 -6.19 5.45 3.91
N ARG A 173 -6.82 6.46 3.28
CA ARG A 173 -6.38 6.96 1.96
C ARG A 173 -5.03 7.65 2.07
N TYR A 174 -4.16 7.44 1.09
CA TYR A 174 -2.89 8.16 0.96
C TYR A 174 -3.05 9.42 0.12
N ALA A 175 -2.21 10.44 0.40
CA ALA A 175 -2.10 11.65 -0.41
C ALA A 175 -1.41 11.42 -1.77
N TYR A 176 -0.95 10.20 -2.05
CA TYR A 176 -0.38 9.81 -3.33
C TYR A 176 -1.02 8.50 -3.82
N GLY A 177 -0.93 8.27 -5.14
CA GLY A 177 -1.46 7.06 -5.76
C GLY A 177 -0.53 5.86 -5.57
N VAL A 178 -1.12 4.66 -5.40
CA VAL A 178 -0.37 3.40 -5.37
C VAL A 178 -1.08 2.38 -6.24
N CYS A 179 -0.36 1.82 -7.19
CA CYS A 179 -0.77 0.68 -8.00
C CYS A 179 -0.33 -0.61 -7.27
N LYS A 180 -1.29 -1.45 -6.85
CA LYS A 180 -1.05 -2.73 -6.18
C LYS A 180 -1.20 -3.87 -7.17
N VAL A 181 -0.12 -4.61 -7.43
CA VAL A 181 -0.12 -5.79 -8.30
C VAL A 181 -0.17 -7.04 -7.45
N PHE A 182 -1.24 -7.83 -7.61
CA PHE A 182 -1.38 -9.12 -6.95
C PHE A 182 -0.87 -10.21 -7.89
N MET A 183 0.08 -11.03 -7.44
CA MET A 183 0.68 -12.09 -8.23
C MET A 183 0.49 -13.45 -7.56
N GLU A 184 -0.05 -14.40 -8.31
CA GLU A 184 -0.07 -15.80 -7.90
C GLU A 184 1.32 -16.40 -8.03
N CYS A 185 1.71 -17.16 -7.00
CA CYS A 185 3.05 -17.71 -6.89
C CYS A 185 3.02 -19.21 -6.55
N GLU A 186 3.93 -19.97 -7.17
CA GLU A 186 4.19 -21.37 -6.85
C GLU A 186 5.35 -21.48 -5.85
N VAL A 187 5.21 -22.35 -4.85
CA VAL A 187 6.27 -22.62 -3.88
C VAL A 187 7.33 -23.52 -4.50
N LEU A 188 8.59 -23.10 -4.45
CA LEU A 188 9.75 -23.89 -4.87
C LEU A 188 10.45 -24.57 -3.68
N GLY A 189 10.35 -23.97 -2.50
CA GLY A 189 10.99 -24.47 -1.28
C GLY A 189 11.00 -23.41 -0.19
N GLY A 190 11.90 -23.58 0.77
CA GLY A 190 12.06 -22.67 1.90
C GLY A 190 11.16 -22.99 3.09
N ALA A 191 11.44 -22.31 4.19
CA ALA A 191 10.71 -22.39 5.43
C ALA A 191 10.85 -21.06 6.18
N PHE A 192 9.84 -20.71 6.94
CA PHE A 192 9.82 -19.46 7.68
C PHE A 192 10.85 -19.45 8.80
N GLU A 193 11.57 -18.33 8.90
CA GLU A 193 12.36 -17.93 10.05
C GLU A 193 11.93 -16.51 10.44
N ALA A 194 11.66 -16.30 11.73
CA ALA A 194 11.29 -14.97 12.23
C ALA A 194 12.40 -13.97 11.96
N ASN A 195 12.02 -12.76 11.55
CA ASN A 195 12.94 -11.71 11.12
C ASN A 195 12.50 -10.34 11.66
N SER A 196 13.16 -9.27 11.20
CA SER A 196 12.90 -7.91 11.66
C SER A 196 11.56 -7.32 11.22
N GLU A 197 10.91 -7.92 10.22
CA GLU A 197 9.68 -7.41 9.61
C GLU A 197 8.47 -8.26 10.00
N THR A 198 8.66 -9.58 10.03
CA THR A 198 7.58 -10.53 10.30
C THR A 198 7.95 -11.53 11.40
N THR A 199 6.98 -11.79 12.27
CA THR A 199 7.16 -12.63 13.45
C THR A 199 6.70 -14.07 13.23
N GLU A 200 5.72 -14.27 12.33
CA GLU A 200 5.12 -15.57 12.04
C GLU A 200 4.68 -15.64 10.57
N SER A 201 4.56 -16.85 10.03
CA SER A 201 3.78 -17.11 8.81
C SER A 201 2.77 -18.24 9.04
N GLY A 202 1.66 -18.22 8.32
CA GLY A 202 0.56 -19.13 8.53
C GLY A 202 -0.28 -19.37 7.29
N TRP A 203 -0.90 -20.55 7.21
CA TRP A 203 -1.79 -20.94 6.12
C TRP A 203 -3.24 -20.82 6.56
N PHE A 204 -4.01 -19.96 5.90
CA PHE A 204 -5.37 -19.62 6.30
C PHE A 204 -6.39 -20.03 5.24
N ALA A 205 -7.51 -20.59 5.70
CA ALA A 205 -8.66 -20.89 4.86
C ALA A 205 -9.46 -19.60 4.58
N PRO A 206 -10.19 -19.50 3.45
CA PRO A 206 -10.92 -18.28 3.08
C PRO A 206 -11.95 -17.85 4.13
N GLY A 207 -12.54 -18.81 4.86
CA GLY A 207 -13.51 -18.55 5.94
C GLY A 207 -12.91 -18.38 7.34
N ALA A 208 -11.58 -18.37 7.47
CA ALA A 208 -10.88 -18.34 8.76
C ALA A 208 -9.67 -17.39 8.73
N LEU A 209 -9.84 -16.22 8.09
CA LEU A 209 -8.80 -15.20 8.04
C LEU A 209 -8.60 -14.54 9.42
N PRO A 210 -7.36 -14.22 9.80
CA PRO A 210 -7.05 -13.51 11.04
C PRO A 210 -7.36 -12.01 10.94
N ALA A 211 -7.00 -11.24 11.97
CA ALA A 211 -7.07 -9.77 11.91
C ALA A 211 -6.09 -9.23 10.86
N MET A 212 -6.64 -8.61 9.81
CA MET A 212 -5.86 -8.16 8.65
C MET A 212 -5.28 -6.75 8.84
N ALA A 213 -4.07 -6.53 8.35
CA ALA A 213 -3.48 -5.22 8.11
C ALA A 213 -4.11 -4.61 6.85
N VAL A 214 -5.27 -3.97 7.02
CA VAL A 214 -6.14 -3.51 5.92
C VAL A 214 -5.51 -2.45 5.01
N GLU A 215 -4.48 -1.77 5.48
CA GLU A 215 -3.65 -0.85 4.70
C GLU A 215 -2.74 -1.57 3.69
N LYS A 216 -2.37 -2.83 3.98
CA LYS A 216 -1.53 -3.69 3.13
C LYS A 216 -2.37 -4.61 2.24
N SER A 217 -3.33 -5.33 2.82
CA SER A 217 -4.23 -6.24 2.11
C SER A 217 -5.54 -6.47 2.87
N THR A 218 -6.68 -6.32 2.21
CA THR A 218 -8.01 -6.55 2.82
C THR A 218 -8.48 -7.99 2.68
N ALA A 219 -9.46 -8.39 3.48
CA ALA A 219 -10.11 -9.69 3.35
C ALA A 219 -10.80 -9.87 1.97
N GLU A 220 -11.30 -8.79 1.37
CA GLU A 220 -11.88 -8.81 0.02
C GLU A 220 -10.83 -9.09 -1.05
N GLN A 221 -9.65 -8.48 -0.93
CA GLN A 221 -8.50 -8.74 -1.80
C GLN A 221 -8.00 -10.19 -1.65
N VAL A 222 -7.96 -10.72 -0.43
CA VAL A 222 -7.65 -12.14 -0.21
C VAL A 222 -8.70 -13.04 -0.87
N ALA A 223 -9.98 -12.72 -0.74
CA ALA A 223 -11.05 -13.47 -1.42
C ALA A 223 -10.95 -13.39 -2.96
N LEU A 224 -10.47 -12.25 -3.51
CA LEU A 224 -10.16 -12.12 -4.94
C LEU A 224 -9.05 -13.10 -5.36
N CYS A 225 -7.99 -13.23 -4.55
CA CYS A 225 -6.93 -14.20 -4.80
C CYS A 225 -7.46 -15.64 -4.82
N PHE A 226 -8.34 -16.02 -3.87
CA PHE A 226 -8.98 -17.35 -3.87
C PHE A 226 -9.79 -17.60 -5.16
N ARG A 227 -10.63 -16.64 -5.58
CA ARG A 227 -11.39 -16.76 -6.82
C ARG A 227 -10.50 -16.95 -8.04
N ALA A 228 -9.39 -16.21 -8.11
CA ALA A 228 -8.43 -16.33 -9.20
C ALA A 228 -7.74 -17.69 -9.22
N HIS A 229 -7.33 -18.19 -8.04
CA HIS A 229 -6.72 -19.50 -7.88
C HIS A 229 -7.67 -20.62 -8.31
N GLU A 230 -8.91 -20.61 -7.82
CA GLU A 230 -9.95 -21.59 -8.15
C GLU A 230 -10.31 -21.60 -9.64
N ALA A 231 -10.35 -20.42 -10.27
CA ALA A 231 -10.62 -20.31 -11.69
C ALA A 231 -9.48 -20.88 -12.56
N GLY A 232 -8.27 -21.03 -12.01
CA GLY A 232 -7.09 -21.49 -12.76
C GLY A 232 -6.96 -20.71 -14.07
N THR A 233 -6.54 -21.34 -15.16
CA THR A 233 -6.32 -20.68 -16.46
C THR A 233 -7.53 -19.94 -17.05
N ALA A 234 -8.74 -20.11 -16.52
CA ALA A 234 -9.93 -19.36 -16.93
C ALA A 234 -10.02 -17.95 -16.32
N TRP A 235 -9.20 -17.62 -15.32
CA TRP A 235 -9.19 -16.27 -14.72
C TRP A 235 -8.69 -15.22 -15.72
N THR A 236 -9.38 -14.08 -15.77
CA THR A 236 -8.90 -12.87 -16.44
C THR A 236 -8.49 -11.87 -15.36
N PRO A 237 -7.27 -11.31 -15.42
CA PRO A 237 -6.82 -10.32 -14.43
C PRO A 237 -7.78 -9.13 -14.34
N VAL A 238 -8.08 -8.69 -13.12
CA VAL A 238 -8.98 -7.57 -12.85
C VAL A 238 -8.16 -6.29 -12.62
N PHE A 239 -8.61 -5.17 -13.17
CA PHE A 239 -7.98 -3.87 -13.02
C PHE A 239 -9.00 -2.73 -12.92
N ASP A 240 -8.63 -1.65 -12.24
CA ASP A 240 -9.46 -0.45 -11.98
C ASP A 240 -9.39 0.63 -13.07
#